data_AF-A0A653C8M4-F1
#
_entry.id   AF-A0A653C8M4-F1
#
_cell.length_a   1.000
_cell.length_b   1.000
_cell.length_c   1.000
_cell.angle_alpha   90.00
_cell.angle_beta   90.00
_cell.angle_gamma   90.00
#
_symmetry.space_group_name_H-M   'P 1'
#
loop_
_entity.id
_entity.type
_entity.pdbx_description
1 polymer ?
#
loop_
_entity_poly.entity_id
_entity_poly.type
_entity_poly.pdbx_seq_one_letter_code
_entity_poly.pdbx_strand_id
1 'polypeptide(L)'
;MGKKTKKRDKIVLVFDEDKRREFLTGFRKRKLERKKKAQEKFERELLEERKRIKKEAKESYKKLVTSHRPIPELEKYIEQEYEEEDVTVKVFDFSKNGNSNNSESVIVKDETSSESEDSDKVPGMELKRRYNDGKIKPHAPQILSKKDIKKVVKQEATKSVKKSKVFQRKNKLEKQKAKKKSLQLKREKLQNTKGKSRNKRKNFKNRKEK
;
A
#
# COMPACT_ATOMS: atom_id res chain seq x y z
N MET A 1 34.81 -30.56 32.44
CA MET A 1 35.86 -29.98 31.56
C MET A 1 35.50 -28.53 31.22
N GLY A 2 36.05 -27.55 31.94
CA GLY A 2 35.74 -26.12 31.74
C GLY A 2 36.45 -25.54 30.50
N LYS A 3 35.70 -24.82 29.64
CA LYS A 3 36.25 -24.14 28.45
C LYS A 3 37.15 -22.98 28.87
N LYS A 4 38.46 -23.07 28.61
CA LYS A 4 39.42 -21.98 28.82
C LYS A 4 39.05 -20.79 27.92
N THR A 5 38.75 -19.64 28.52
CA THR A 5 38.49 -18.39 27.79
C THR A 5 39.80 -17.86 27.21
N LYS A 6 39.84 -17.63 25.88
CA LYS A 6 41.02 -17.05 25.23
C LYS A 6 41.22 -15.61 25.74
N LYS A 7 42.39 -15.33 26.31
CA LYS A 7 42.77 -13.97 26.72
C LYS A 7 42.88 -13.10 25.47
N ARG A 8 42.34 -11.87 25.53
CA ARG A 8 42.43 -10.91 24.41
C ARG A 8 43.83 -10.32 24.36
N ASP A 9 44.38 -10.20 23.17
CA ASP A 9 45.68 -9.58 22.95
C ASP A 9 45.64 -8.09 23.33
N LYS A 10 46.77 -7.58 23.83
CA LYS A 10 46.90 -6.17 24.22
C LYS A 10 46.89 -5.30 22.96
N ILE A 11 46.04 -4.27 22.95
CA ILE A 11 45.96 -3.29 21.86
C ILE A 11 47.01 -2.21 22.12
N VAL A 12 48.03 -2.12 21.26
CA VAL A 12 49.02 -1.03 21.30
C VAL A 12 48.45 0.16 20.51
N LEU A 13 48.21 1.28 21.19
CA LEU A 13 47.77 2.52 20.56
C LEU A 13 49.00 3.34 20.19
N VAL A 14 49.31 3.37 18.89
CA VAL A 14 50.35 4.24 18.33
C VAL A 14 49.69 5.45 17.68
N PHE A 15 50.26 6.63 17.94
CA PHE A 15 49.77 7.88 17.38
C PHE A 15 50.33 8.08 15.98
N ASP A 16 49.48 7.93 14.97
CA ASP A 16 49.80 8.30 13.58
C ASP A 16 49.30 9.72 13.29
N GLU A 17 50.22 10.65 13.03
CA GLU A 17 49.89 12.03 12.70
C GLU A 17 49.01 12.14 11.44
N ASP A 18 49.26 11.31 10.43
CA ASP A 18 48.51 11.33 9.17
C ASP A 18 47.07 10.87 9.37
N LYS A 19 46.86 9.79 10.14
CA LYS A 19 45.51 9.35 10.53
C LYS A 19 44.80 10.42 11.34
N ARG A 20 45.52 11.17 12.19
CA ARG A 20 44.95 12.31 12.91
C ARG A 20 44.56 13.45 11.97
N ARG A 21 45.42 13.84 11.03
CA ARG A 21 45.11 14.88 10.03
C ARG A 21 43.89 14.48 9.21
N GLU A 22 43.81 13.25 8.75
CA GLU A 22 42.64 12.75 8.01
C GLU A 22 41.39 12.66 8.91
N PHE A 23 41.55 12.29 10.18
CA PHE A 23 40.44 12.32 11.12
C PHE A 23 39.92 13.75 11.31
N LEU A 24 40.78 14.74 11.53
CA LEU A 24 40.38 16.13 11.78
C LEU A 24 39.89 16.86 10.53
N THR A 25 40.43 16.58 9.34
CA THR A 25 40.04 17.32 8.10
C THR A 25 39.06 16.53 7.23
N GLY A 26 38.99 15.20 7.39
CA GLY A 26 38.22 14.29 6.56
C GLY A 26 36.70 14.26 6.82
N PHE A 27 36.13 15.23 7.54
CA PHE A 27 34.68 15.25 7.83
C PHE A 27 33.82 15.20 6.56
N ARG A 28 34.22 15.92 5.50
CA ARG A 28 33.52 15.90 4.21
C ARG A 28 33.59 14.52 3.57
N LYS A 29 34.75 13.86 3.57
CA LYS A 29 34.94 12.49 3.08
C LYS A 29 34.01 11.52 3.82
N ARG A 30 34.07 11.49 5.15
CA ARG A 30 33.19 10.65 5.99
C ARG A 30 31.70 10.95 5.81
N LYS A 31 31.33 12.21 5.58
CA LYS A 31 29.92 12.59 5.29
C LYS A 31 29.46 12.04 3.95
N LEU A 32 30.32 12.08 2.93
CA LEU A 32 30.02 11.49 1.61
C LEU A 32 29.97 9.96 1.68
N GLU A 33 30.91 9.33 2.38
CA GLU A 33 30.90 7.87 2.62
C GLU A 33 29.63 7.43 3.32
N ARG A 34 29.23 8.10 4.41
CA ARG A 34 27.97 7.80 5.11
C ARG A 34 26.76 7.94 4.18
N LYS A 35 26.73 8.97 3.33
CA LYS A 35 25.67 9.14 2.32
C LYS A 35 25.68 7.99 1.31
N LYS A 36 26.84 7.63 0.78
CA LYS A 36 27.00 6.54 -0.20
C LYS A 36 26.58 5.20 0.41
N LYS A 37 27.06 4.87 1.61
CA LYS A 37 26.68 3.66 2.35
C LYS A 37 25.17 3.59 2.60
N ALA A 38 24.54 4.71 2.94
CA ALA A 38 23.09 4.77 3.12
C ALA A 38 22.31 4.57 1.80
N GLN A 39 22.82 5.11 0.69
CA GLN A 39 22.26 4.89 -0.65
C GLN A 39 22.38 3.43 -1.08
N GLU A 40 23.58 2.85 -0.97
CA GLU A 40 23.83 1.44 -1.32
C GLU A 40 22.96 0.50 -0.48
N LYS A 41 22.86 0.73 0.84
CA LYS A 41 21.98 -0.06 1.71
C LYS A 41 20.52 0.01 1.24
N PHE A 42 20.05 1.22 0.90
CA PHE A 42 18.69 1.42 0.41
C PHE A 42 18.45 0.75 -0.95
N GLU A 43 19.43 0.75 -1.84
CA GLU A 43 19.36 0.05 -3.13
C GLU A 43 19.34 -1.47 -2.96
N ARG A 44 20.14 -2.02 -2.05
CA ARG A 44 20.09 -3.45 -1.69
C ARG A 44 18.72 -3.84 -1.15
N GLU A 45 18.18 -3.05 -0.21
CA GLU A 45 16.81 -3.24 0.31
C GLU A 45 15.76 -3.24 -0.82
N LEU A 46 15.88 -2.34 -1.81
CA LEU A 46 14.97 -2.30 -2.97
C LEU A 46 15.10 -3.55 -3.87
N LEU A 47 16.32 -4.05 -4.07
CA LEU A 47 16.56 -5.25 -4.87
C LEU A 47 16.03 -6.50 -4.18
N GLU A 48 16.24 -6.63 -2.87
CA GLU A 48 15.74 -7.72 -2.05
C GLU A 48 14.20 -7.73 -2.04
N GLU A 49 13.56 -6.59 -1.83
CA GLU A 49 12.09 -6.48 -1.88
C GLU A 49 11.54 -6.85 -3.27
N ARG A 50 12.19 -6.40 -4.36
CA ARG A 50 11.80 -6.81 -5.72
C ARG A 50 11.91 -8.31 -5.92
N LYS A 51 13.01 -8.92 -5.44
CA LYS A 51 13.21 -10.38 -5.52
C LYS A 51 12.15 -11.11 -4.72
N ARG A 52 11.82 -10.65 -3.50
CA ARG A 52 10.78 -11.21 -2.64
C ARG A 52 9.42 -11.18 -3.32
N ILE A 53 8.97 -10.02 -3.78
CA ILE A 53 7.66 -9.87 -4.44
C ILE A 53 7.58 -10.70 -5.73
N LYS A 54 8.68 -10.80 -6.48
CA LYS A 54 8.73 -11.64 -7.69
C LYS A 54 8.60 -13.13 -7.35
N LYS A 55 9.22 -13.60 -6.26
CA LYS A 55 9.08 -14.99 -5.79
C LYS A 55 7.65 -15.25 -5.32
N GLU A 56 7.10 -14.38 -4.49
CA GLU A 56 5.72 -14.47 -4.00
C GLU A 56 4.71 -14.50 -5.16
N ALA A 57 4.86 -13.64 -6.16
CA ALA A 57 3.98 -13.63 -7.35
C ALA A 57 4.11 -14.90 -8.20
N LYS A 58 5.31 -15.51 -8.28
CA LYS A 58 5.49 -16.80 -8.96
C LYS A 58 4.83 -17.94 -8.19
N GLU A 59 4.97 -17.94 -6.87
CA GLU A 59 4.36 -18.93 -5.99
C GLU A 59 2.83 -18.81 -6.00
N SER A 60 2.28 -17.60 -5.96
CA SER A 60 0.83 -17.38 -6.06
C SER A 60 0.30 -17.81 -7.42
N TYR A 61 1.02 -17.51 -8.52
CA TYR A 61 0.68 -18.02 -9.84
C TYR A 61 0.71 -19.55 -9.90
N LYS A 62 1.74 -20.19 -9.36
CA LYS A 62 1.84 -21.67 -9.32
C LYS A 62 0.69 -22.28 -8.53
N LYS A 63 0.36 -21.72 -7.35
CA LYS A 63 -0.77 -22.17 -6.52
C LYS A 63 -2.09 -22.07 -7.29
N LEU A 64 -2.36 -20.91 -7.90
CA LEU A 64 -3.59 -20.66 -8.63
C LEU A 64 -3.72 -21.57 -9.87
N VAL A 65 -2.63 -21.79 -10.59
CA VAL A 65 -2.63 -22.73 -11.73
C VAL A 65 -2.82 -24.17 -11.27
N THR A 66 -2.22 -24.57 -10.14
CA THR A 66 -2.34 -25.94 -9.61
C THR A 66 -3.76 -26.22 -9.11
N SER A 67 -4.40 -25.26 -8.44
CA SER A 67 -5.79 -25.41 -7.99
C SER A 67 -6.81 -25.46 -9.13
N HIS A 68 -6.47 -24.92 -10.31
CA HIS A 68 -7.33 -24.96 -11.50
C HIS A 68 -6.99 -26.10 -12.48
N ARG A 69 -6.07 -27.02 -12.14
CA ARG A 69 -5.86 -28.23 -12.93
C ARG A 69 -6.97 -29.23 -12.60
N PRO A 70 -7.61 -29.86 -13.60
CA PRO A 70 -8.53 -30.96 -13.34
C PRO A 70 -7.78 -32.09 -12.64
N ILE A 71 -8.42 -32.69 -11.65
CA ILE A 71 -7.89 -33.84 -10.93
C ILE A 71 -8.20 -35.07 -11.80
N PRO A 72 -7.19 -35.85 -12.25
CA PRO A 72 -7.41 -36.95 -13.19
C PRO A 72 -8.40 -38.02 -12.71
N GLU A 73 -8.53 -38.18 -11.40
CA GLU A 73 -9.50 -39.11 -10.80
C GLU A 73 -10.94 -38.58 -10.94
N LEU A 74 -11.17 -37.28 -10.71
CA LEU A 74 -12.50 -36.67 -10.85
C LEU A 74 -12.93 -36.54 -12.30
N GLU A 75 -11.99 -36.35 -13.23
CA GLU A 75 -12.28 -36.24 -14.67
C GLU A 75 -12.99 -37.51 -15.19
N LYS A 76 -12.58 -38.69 -14.71
CA LYS A 76 -13.25 -39.96 -15.03
C LYS A 76 -14.68 -40.06 -14.49
N TYR A 77 -14.93 -39.50 -13.30
CA TYR A 77 -16.27 -39.50 -12.70
C TYR A 77 -17.19 -38.43 -13.31
N ILE A 78 -16.62 -37.32 -13.81
CA ILE A 78 -17.35 -36.30 -14.56
C ILE A 78 -17.71 -36.82 -15.96
N GLU A 79 -16.81 -37.56 -16.62
CA GLU A 79 -17.10 -38.23 -17.90
C GLU A 79 -18.10 -39.38 -17.76
N GLN A 80 -18.15 -40.04 -16.60
CA GLN A 80 -19.17 -41.02 -16.23
C GLN A 80 -20.48 -40.38 -15.74
N GLU A 81 -20.79 -39.16 -16.21
CA GLU A 81 -22.02 -38.45 -15.86
C GLU A 81 -23.22 -39.42 -15.95
N TYR A 82 -23.82 -39.68 -14.79
CA TYR A 82 -25.05 -40.41 -14.66
C TYR A 82 -26.15 -39.55 -15.31
N GLU A 83 -26.88 -40.11 -16.28
CA GLU A 83 -28.19 -39.58 -16.63
C GLU A 83 -29.09 -39.77 -15.41
N GLU A 84 -29.06 -38.82 -14.47
CA GLU A 84 -30.12 -38.73 -13.46
C GLU A 84 -31.38 -38.28 -14.20
N GLU A 85 -32.24 -39.26 -14.50
CA GLU A 85 -33.64 -39.02 -14.90
C GLU A 85 -34.23 -37.95 -13.98
N ASP A 86 -34.87 -36.93 -14.54
CA ASP A 86 -35.46 -35.79 -13.82
C ASP A 86 -36.42 -36.24 -12.71
N VAL A 87 -35.91 -36.56 -11.51
CA VAL A 87 -36.70 -36.93 -10.35
C VAL A 87 -37.41 -35.68 -9.85
N THR A 88 -38.67 -35.53 -10.23
CA THR A 88 -39.51 -34.40 -9.85
C THR A 88 -39.96 -34.57 -8.40
N VAL A 89 -39.24 -33.95 -7.46
CA VAL A 89 -39.63 -33.93 -6.05
C VAL A 89 -40.80 -32.96 -5.87
N LYS A 90 -42.01 -33.50 -5.66
CA LYS A 90 -43.19 -32.68 -5.30
C LYS A 90 -43.05 -32.18 -3.86
N VAL A 91 -42.65 -30.93 -3.71
CA VAL A 91 -42.69 -30.23 -2.41
C VAL A 91 -44.16 -29.95 -2.08
N PHE A 92 -44.69 -30.63 -1.07
CA PHE A 92 -45.99 -30.32 -0.49
C PHE A 92 -45.77 -29.39 0.71
N ASP A 93 -46.28 -28.15 0.62
CA ASP A 93 -46.22 -27.16 1.69
C ASP A 93 -47.16 -27.53 2.84
N PHE A 94 -46.68 -28.32 3.79
CA PHE A 94 -47.31 -28.43 5.11
C PHE A 94 -46.84 -27.25 5.98
N SER A 95 -47.68 -26.21 6.09
CA SER A 95 -47.92 -25.42 7.31
C SER A 95 -48.29 -23.95 7.00
N LYS A 96 -49.50 -23.75 6.46
CA LYS A 96 -50.34 -22.61 6.85
C LYS A 96 -51.45 -23.13 7.75
N ASN A 97 -51.12 -23.52 8.98
CA ASN A 97 -52.07 -23.63 10.08
C ASN A 97 -51.32 -23.35 11.37
N GLY A 98 -51.74 -22.28 12.05
CA GLY A 98 -51.05 -21.70 13.18
C GLY A 98 -50.95 -22.65 14.37
N ASN A 99 -49.84 -22.53 15.08
CA ASN A 99 -49.78 -22.76 16.51
C ASN A 99 -48.96 -21.63 17.12
N SER A 100 -49.66 -20.69 17.75
CA SER A 100 -49.09 -19.80 18.74
C SER A 100 -48.69 -20.62 19.98
N ASN A 101 -47.78 -20.05 20.77
CA ASN A 101 -47.42 -20.44 22.14
C ASN A 101 -46.23 -21.41 22.23
N ASN A 102 -45.02 -20.86 22.39
CA ASN A 102 -44.43 -20.79 23.72
C ASN A 102 -43.25 -19.81 23.79
N SER A 103 -43.27 -19.03 24.89
CA SER A 103 -42.20 -18.23 25.50
C SER A 103 -40.94 -19.08 25.74
N GLU A 104 -39.72 -18.60 26.00
CA GLU A 104 -39.26 -17.45 26.78
C GLU A 104 -37.72 -17.33 26.66
N SER A 105 -37.17 -16.11 26.57
CA SER A 105 -35.89 -15.66 27.19
C SER A 105 -35.54 -14.22 26.79
N VAL A 106 -36.30 -13.26 27.33
CA VAL A 106 -35.88 -12.24 28.34
C VAL A 106 -34.37 -12.29 28.72
N ILE A 107 -33.53 -11.26 28.88
CA ILE A 107 -33.46 -9.77 28.94
C ILE A 107 -31.91 -9.48 28.86
N VAL A 108 -31.33 -8.36 28.39
CA VAL A 108 -31.20 -7.02 29.02
C VAL A 108 -30.85 -5.98 27.96
N LYS A 109 -31.65 -4.91 27.93
CA LYS A 109 -31.43 -3.65 27.26
C LYS A 109 -31.30 -2.62 28.38
N ASP A 110 -30.16 -1.93 28.47
CA ASP A 110 -30.03 -0.77 29.36
C ASP A 110 -30.68 0.44 28.67
N GLU A 111 -31.72 0.96 29.32
CA GLU A 111 -32.32 2.25 29.04
C GLU A 111 -31.65 3.31 29.91
N THR A 112 -31.19 4.38 29.29
CA THR A 112 -31.24 5.69 29.95
C THR A 112 -32.12 6.59 29.10
N SER A 113 -33.36 6.71 29.57
CA SER A 113 -34.34 7.72 29.19
C SER A 113 -33.82 9.10 29.56
N SER A 114 -33.99 10.05 28.64
CA SER A 114 -34.36 11.42 28.99
C SER A 114 -35.04 12.05 27.78
N GLU A 115 -36.37 12.12 27.86
CA GLU A 115 -37.22 12.93 27.01
C GLU A 115 -36.75 14.39 26.99
N SER A 116 -36.83 15.02 25.82
CA SER A 116 -37.18 16.44 25.71
C SER A 116 -37.73 16.70 24.32
N GLU A 117 -38.95 17.22 24.31
CA GLU A 117 -39.71 17.73 23.19
C GLU A 117 -38.98 18.84 22.42
N ASP A 118 -39.42 19.05 21.18
CA ASP A 118 -39.34 20.25 20.35
C ASP A 118 -38.25 21.29 20.64
N SER A 119 -37.31 21.45 19.69
CA SER A 119 -36.94 22.77 19.16
C SER A 119 -35.96 22.66 17.98
N ASP A 120 -36.33 23.33 16.90
CA ASP A 120 -35.48 23.96 15.89
C ASP A 120 -34.47 23.09 15.09
N LYS A 121 -34.89 22.71 13.88
CA LYS A 121 -33.98 22.30 12.80
C LYS A 121 -33.09 23.48 12.41
N VAL A 122 -31.88 23.55 12.97
CA VAL A 122 -30.82 24.47 12.56
C VAL A 122 -30.33 24.09 11.15
N PRO A 123 -30.47 24.96 10.12
CA PRO A 123 -29.94 24.69 8.79
C PRO A 123 -28.41 24.51 8.84
N GLY A 124 -27.92 23.32 8.47
CA GLY A 124 -26.47 23.00 8.44
C GLY A 124 -26.03 21.86 9.36
N MET A 125 -26.87 21.40 10.29
CA MET A 125 -26.62 20.23 11.15
C MET A 125 -27.36 18.96 10.71
N GLU A 126 -27.81 18.90 9.46
CA GLU A 126 -28.43 17.72 8.87
C GLU A 126 -27.44 16.55 8.86
N LEU A 127 -27.68 15.55 9.72
CA LEU A 127 -26.98 14.28 9.65
C LEU A 127 -27.29 13.64 8.29
N LYS A 128 -26.36 13.74 7.34
CA LYS A 128 -26.37 12.93 6.13
C LYS A 128 -26.32 11.47 6.57
N ARG A 129 -27.48 10.80 6.60
CA ARG A 129 -27.56 9.34 6.62
C ARG A 129 -26.78 8.86 5.41
N ARG A 130 -25.53 8.44 5.65
CA ARG A 130 -24.79 7.72 4.63
C ARG A 130 -25.56 6.43 4.44
N TYR A 131 -26.27 6.33 3.33
CA TYR A 131 -26.63 5.03 2.78
C TYR A 131 -25.32 4.29 2.64
N ASN A 132 -25.06 3.39 3.57
CA ASN A 132 -24.11 2.33 3.35
C ASN A 132 -24.79 1.49 2.28
N ASP A 133 -24.58 1.86 1.01
CA ASP A 133 -24.79 0.95 -0.11
C ASP A 133 -23.99 -0.28 0.26
N GLY A 134 -24.71 -1.30 0.73
CA GLY A 134 -24.18 -2.61 1.05
C GLY A 134 -23.53 -3.09 -0.23
N LYS A 135 -22.22 -2.91 -0.33
CA LYS A 135 -21.42 -3.49 -1.39
C LYS A 135 -21.56 -4.99 -1.21
N ILE A 136 -22.52 -5.56 -1.93
CA ILE A 136 -22.60 -6.97 -2.24
C ILE A 136 -21.18 -7.33 -2.67
N LYS A 137 -20.48 -8.11 -1.83
CA LYS A 137 -19.15 -8.60 -2.18
C LYS A 137 -19.36 -9.34 -3.50
N PRO A 138 -18.70 -8.95 -4.60
CA PRO A 138 -18.87 -9.66 -5.84
C PRO A 138 -18.52 -11.13 -5.58
N HIS A 139 -19.42 -12.03 -6.00
CA HIS A 139 -19.17 -13.47 -6.08
C HIS A 139 -17.75 -13.67 -6.59
N ALA A 140 -16.98 -14.55 -5.94
CA ALA A 140 -15.59 -14.78 -6.30
C ALA A 140 -15.49 -14.95 -7.83
N PRO A 141 -14.65 -14.14 -8.51
CA PRO A 141 -14.58 -14.22 -9.96
C PRO A 141 -14.17 -15.65 -10.32
N GLN A 142 -15.02 -16.37 -11.03
CA GLN A 142 -14.64 -17.64 -11.62
C GLN A 142 -13.47 -17.33 -12.56
N ILE A 143 -12.26 -17.72 -12.16
CA ILE A 143 -11.06 -17.41 -12.92
C ILE A 143 -10.97 -18.42 -14.08
N LEU A 144 -11.76 -18.17 -15.13
CA LEU A 144 -11.93 -19.12 -16.23
C LEU A 144 -10.72 -19.12 -17.20
N SER A 145 -9.97 -18.01 -17.30
CA SER A 145 -8.88 -17.88 -18.28
C SER A 145 -7.49 -17.73 -17.65
N LYS A 146 -6.48 -18.35 -18.28
CA LYS A 146 -5.05 -18.13 -18.01
C LYS A 146 -4.65 -16.65 -18.01
N LYS A 147 -5.35 -15.82 -18.80
CA LYS A 147 -5.13 -14.36 -18.86
C LYS A 147 -5.58 -13.66 -17.58
N ASP A 148 -6.67 -14.11 -16.97
CA ASP A 148 -7.22 -13.49 -15.77
C ASP A 148 -6.42 -13.88 -14.52
N ILE A 149 -5.93 -15.12 -14.45
CA ILE A 149 -4.91 -15.55 -13.46
C ILE A 149 -3.71 -14.58 -13.48
N LYS A 150 -3.18 -14.28 -14.67
CA LYS A 150 -2.05 -13.35 -14.81
C LYS A 150 -2.40 -11.92 -14.38
N LYS A 151 -3.60 -11.43 -14.70
CA LYS A 151 -4.07 -10.10 -14.29
C LYS A 151 -4.20 -10.01 -12.77
N VAL A 152 -4.79 -11.02 -12.12
CA VAL A 152 -4.96 -11.08 -10.66
C VAL A 152 -3.60 -11.06 -9.98
N VAL A 153 -2.69 -11.96 -10.37
CA VAL A 153 -1.32 -12.01 -9.82
C VAL A 153 -0.57 -10.69 -10.02
N LYS A 154 -0.71 -10.05 -11.19
CA LYS A 154 -0.11 -8.74 -11.44
C LYS A 154 -0.70 -7.65 -10.54
N GLN A 155 -2.02 -7.63 -10.35
CA GLN A 155 -2.68 -6.68 -9.47
C GLN A 155 -2.23 -6.86 -8.03
N GLU A 156 -2.20 -8.09 -7.53
CA GLU A 156 -1.69 -8.42 -6.20
C GLU A 156 -0.23 -8.00 -6.02
N ALA A 157 0.64 -8.32 -6.98
CA ALA A 157 2.04 -7.93 -6.95
C ALA A 157 2.20 -6.39 -6.94
N THR A 158 1.41 -5.65 -7.72
CA THR A 158 1.48 -4.17 -7.67
C THR A 158 0.96 -3.61 -6.36
N LYS A 159 -0.05 -4.24 -5.73
CA LYS A 159 -0.53 -3.87 -4.40
C LYS A 159 0.54 -4.14 -3.34
N SER A 160 1.23 -5.28 -3.38
CA SER A 160 2.31 -5.60 -2.44
C SER A 160 3.50 -4.64 -2.60
N VAL A 161 3.90 -4.30 -3.83
CA VAL A 161 4.92 -3.26 -4.10
C VAL A 161 4.53 -1.92 -3.47
N LYS A 162 3.29 -1.46 -3.68
CA LYS A 162 2.80 -0.17 -3.14
C LYS A 162 2.74 -0.16 -1.61
N LYS A 163 2.45 -1.30 -0.98
CA LYS A 163 2.40 -1.46 0.48
C LYS A 163 3.80 -1.56 1.11
N SER A 164 4.84 -1.93 0.36
CA SER A 164 6.19 -2.10 0.91
C SER A 164 6.77 -0.78 1.46
N LYS A 165 7.34 -0.84 2.67
CA LYS A 165 7.92 0.33 3.34
C LYS A 165 9.07 0.94 2.54
N VAL A 166 9.90 0.10 1.91
CA VAL A 166 11.06 0.53 1.11
C VAL A 166 10.61 1.33 -0.11
N PHE A 167 9.57 0.87 -0.82
CA PHE A 167 9.02 1.59 -1.97
C PHE A 167 8.31 2.89 -1.57
N GLN A 168 7.61 2.91 -0.44
CA GLN A 168 7.02 4.14 0.10
C GLN A 168 8.09 5.17 0.46
N ARG A 169 9.20 4.76 1.08
CA ARG A 169 10.36 5.62 1.34
C ARG A 169 10.96 6.17 0.05
N LYS A 170 11.09 5.33 -1.00
CA LYS A 170 11.57 5.76 -2.32
C LYS A 170 10.67 6.85 -2.91
N ASN A 171 9.37 6.62 -2.94
CA ASN A 171 8.39 7.58 -3.48
C ASN A 171 8.41 8.90 -2.69
N LYS A 172 8.57 8.85 -1.36
CA LYS A 172 8.68 10.05 -0.53
C LYS A 172 9.93 10.86 -0.88
N LEU A 173 11.07 10.20 -1.05
CA LEU A 173 12.32 10.85 -1.48
C LEU A 173 12.19 11.48 -2.87
N GLU A 174 11.56 10.78 -3.80
CA GLU A 174 11.31 11.26 -5.16
C GLU A 174 10.37 12.47 -5.17
N LYS A 175 9.26 12.43 -4.42
CA LYS A 175 8.36 13.58 -4.24
C LYS A 175 9.08 14.79 -3.65
N GLN A 176 9.95 14.59 -2.65
CA GLN A 176 10.74 15.67 -2.09
C GLN A 176 11.72 16.26 -3.11
N LYS A 177 12.39 15.41 -3.92
CA LYS A 177 13.27 15.86 -5.00
C LYS A 177 12.49 16.65 -6.06
N ALA A 178 11.32 16.16 -6.48
CA ALA A 178 10.46 16.82 -7.44
C ALA A 178 9.98 18.19 -6.92
N LYS A 179 9.55 18.27 -5.65
CA LYS A 179 9.16 19.54 -5.00
C LYS A 179 10.31 20.54 -4.95
N LYS A 180 11.54 20.09 -4.67
CA LYS A 180 12.72 20.98 -4.68
C LYS A 180 13.03 21.49 -6.09
N LYS A 181 12.98 20.62 -7.10
CA LYS A 181 13.18 21.00 -8.51
C LYS A 181 12.11 21.98 -8.98
N SER A 182 10.85 21.75 -8.66
CA SER A 182 9.77 22.65 -9.08
C SER A 182 9.88 24.03 -8.44
N LEU A 183 10.29 24.11 -7.17
CA LEU A 183 10.56 25.38 -6.49
C LEU A 183 11.74 26.12 -7.12
N GLN A 184 12.81 25.42 -7.50
CA GLN A 184 13.96 26.01 -8.19
C GLN A 184 13.55 26.58 -9.55
N LEU A 185 12.82 25.80 -10.35
CA LEU A 185 12.30 26.24 -11.65
C LEU A 185 11.36 27.44 -11.51
N LYS A 186 10.50 27.45 -10.49
CA LYS A 186 9.63 28.61 -10.21
C LYS A 186 10.44 29.85 -9.86
N ARG A 187 11.48 29.71 -9.04
CA ARG A 187 12.38 30.81 -8.68
C ARG A 187 13.11 31.36 -9.89
N GLU A 188 13.60 30.48 -10.76
CA GLU A 188 14.28 30.86 -12.01
C GLU A 188 13.34 31.61 -12.95
N LYS A 189 12.11 31.10 -13.16
CA LYS A 189 11.08 31.79 -13.95
C LYS A 189 10.77 33.19 -13.41
N LEU A 190 10.67 33.35 -12.08
CA LEU A 190 10.43 34.65 -11.46
C LEU A 190 11.59 35.64 -11.63
N GLN A 191 12.84 35.17 -11.65
CA GLN A 191 13.99 36.04 -11.94
C GLN A 191 13.95 36.52 -13.39
N ASN A 192 13.65 35.61 -14.31
CA ASN A 192 13.58 35.92 -15.75
C ASN A 192 12.44 36.90 -16.09
N THR A 193 11.31 36.87 -15.37
CA THR A 193 10.21 37.82 -15.58
C THR A 193 10.46 39.20 -14.95
N LYS A 194 11.13 39.26 -13.78
CA LYS A 194 11.52 40.53 -13.13
C LYS A 194 12.56 41.31 -13.94
N GLY A 195 13.48 40.62 -14.63
CA GLY A 195 14.43 41.26 -15.55
C GLY A 195 13.74 41.92 -16.75
N LYS A 196 12.74 41.26 -17.34
CA LYS A 196 12.00 41.77 -18.50
C LYS A 196 11.12 42.99 -18.17
N SER A 197 10.47 43.03 -16.99
CA SER A 197 9.63 44.17 -16.61
C SER A 197 10.45 45.43 -16.26
N ARG A 198 11.66 45.26 -15.69
CA ARG A 198 12.60 46.37 -15.45
C ARG A 198 13.09 47.02 -16.75
N ASN A 199 13.41 46.23 -17.78
CA ASN A 199 13.83 46.79 -19.07
C ASN A 199 12.68 47.50 -19.81
N LYS A 200 11.44 46.99 -19.72
CA LYS A 200 10.27 47.69 -20.28
C LYS A 200 10.03 49.05 -19.62
N ARG A 201 10.20 49.16 -18.28
CA ARG A 201 10.06 50.43 -17.55
C ARG A 201 11.16 51.44 -17.90
N LYS A 202 12.40 51.01 -18.14
CA LYS A 202 13.48 51.90 -18.61
C LYS A 202 13.20 52.45 -20.01
N ASN A 203 12.76 51.62 -20.95
CA ASN A 203 12.44 52.07 -22.31
C ASN A 203 11.22 53.00 -22.35
N PHE A 204 10.26 52.87 -21.42
CA PHE A 204 9.11 53.78 -21.34
C PHE A 204 9.48 55.16 -20.77
N LYS A 205 10.46 55.24 -19.86
CA LYS A 205 10.97 56.52 -19.34
C LYS A 205 11.75 57.28 -20.42
N ASN A 206 12.64 56.59 -21.14
CA ASN A 206 13.46 57.21 -22.19
C ASN A 206 12.65 57.68 -23.42
N ARG A 207 11.39 57.22 -23.60
CA ARG A 207 10.48 57.70 -24.65
C ARG A 207 9.63 58.91 -24.23
N LYS A 208 9.58 59.25 -22.94
CA LYS A 208 8.85 60.43 -22.43
C LYS A 208 9.74 61.68 -22.30
N GLU A 209 11.05 61.53 -22.41
CA GLU A 209 12.04 62.62 -22.33
C GLU A 209 12.56 63.05 -23.72
N LYS A 210 11.85 62.69 -24.80
CA LYS A 210 12.09 63.16 -26.17
C LYS A 210 10.84 63.81 -26.72
#